data_AF-A0A7S3HPC0-F1
#
_entry.id   AF-A0A7S3HPC0-F1
#
_cell.length_a   1.000
_cell.length_b   1.000
_cell.length_c   1.000
_cell.angle_alpha   90.00
_cell.angle_beta   90.00
_cell.angle_gamma   90.00
#
_symmetry.space_group_name_H-M   'P 1'
#
loop_
_entity.id
_entity.type
_entity.pdbx_description
1 polymer ?
#
loop_
_entity_poly.entity_id
_entity_poly.type
_entity_poly.pdbx_seq_one_letter_code
_entity_poly.pdbx_strand_id
1 'polypeptide(L)'
;VCTTMDAHFNKMLVPAGPFPDTPSITFIASAAFAGKKEDFKFQKGSRGIGYYYDRVQVNEKKERAQAEENNAKEAAADKKRKRDSDDNDEDEDGKGSIEKLLDDAEATGVVQLDQFSLKQLLLSFEKKITKNQMNRMKFADEPNKFMESELELHAEIQELYAVAASPELYPVLVQAGAVNSILGCVTHENTDISIAAVGLLQEMTEVDTISDQLDDAEPFIEAFLAAQGLELIVQNLSRLDERNEEDAQGVQQTL
;
A
#
# COMPACT_ATOMS: atom_id res chain seq x y z
N VAL A 1 -31.59 -40.00 -5.97
CA VAL A 1 -30.71 -39.59 -7.09
C VAL A 1 -31.16 -38.22 -7.55
N CYS A 2 -30.27 -37.24 -7.46
CA CYS A 2 -30.24 -35.97 -8.22
C CYS A 2 -31.51 -35.11 -8.22
N THR A 3 -31.48 -33.98 -7.50
CA THR A 3 -31.84 -32.63 -8.03
C THR A 3 -31.89 -31.62 -6.87
N THR A 4 -30.77 -30.97 -6.58
CA THR A 4 -30.75 -29.61 -5.94
C THR A 4 -29.35 -28.98 -5.87
N MET A 5 -28.26 -29.69 -6.24
CA MET A 5 -26.90 -29.11 -6.23
C MET A 5 -26.48 -28.35 -7.50
N ASP A 6 -27.32 -28.29 -8.54
CA ASP A 6 -26.93 -27.71 -9.84
C ASP A 6 -27.21 -26.20 -10.01
N ALA A 7 -27.96 -25.56 -9.11
CA ALA A 7 -28.29 -24.14 -9.25
C ALA A 7 -27.18 -23.19 -8.76
N HIS A 8 -26.29 -23.66 -7.87
CA HIS A 8 -25.23 -22.82 -7.30
C HIS A 8 -23.91 -22.91 -8.10
N PHE A 9 -23.66 -24.05 -8.76
CA PHE A 9 -22.43 -24.25 -9.55
C PHE A 9 -22.49 -23.50 -10.90
N ASN A 10 -23.69 -23.31 -11.46
CA ASN A 10 -23.88 -22.57 -12.71
C ASN A 10 -23.81 -21.03 -12.55
N LYS A 11 -23.60 -20.54 -11.31
CA LYS A 11 -23.40 -19.10 -11.00
C LYS A 11 -21.91 -18.73 -10.84
N MET A 12 -21.00 -19.73 -10.79
CA MET A 12 -19.55 -19.52 -10.76
C MET A 12 -18.88 -19.58 -12.14
N LEU A 13 -19.63 -19.92 -13.20
CA LEU A 13 -19.18 -19.83 -14.59
C LEU A 13 -19.77 -18.61 -15.29
N VAL A 14 -19.68 -17.44 -14.64
CA VAL A 14 -19.80 -16.18 -15.37
C VAL A 14 -18.50 -16.00 -16.14
N PRO A 15 -18.50 -16.03 -17.49
CA PRO A 15 -17.31 -15.68 -18.24
C PRO A 15 -16.96 -14.25 -17.85
N ALA A 16 -15.69 -14.03 -17.51
CA ALA A 16 -15.14 -12.71 -17.24
C ALA A 16 -15.70 -11.72 -18.27
N GLY A 17 -16.55 -10.79 -17.79
CA GLY A 17 -17.03 -9.69 -18.60
C GLY A 17 -15.83 -8.92 -19.19
N PRO A 18 -16.00 -8.30 -20.36
CA PRO A 18 -14.89 -7.71 -21.07
C PRO A 18 -14.23 -6.65 -20.18
N PHE A 19 -12.90 -6.75 -20.05
CA PHE A 19 -12.06 -5.72 -19.45
C PHE A 19 -12.48 -4.35 -20.00
N PRO A 20 -12.65 -3.32 -19.15
CA PRO A 20 -12.82 -1.97 -19.65
C PRO A 20 -11.54 -1.64 -20.45
N ASP A 21 -11.71 -1.27 -21.71
CA ASP A 21 -10.67 -0.91 -22.69
C ASP A 21 -10.10 -2.00 -23.61
N THR A 22 -10.79 -3.12 -23.84
CA THR A 22 -10.49 -3.90 -25.07
C THR A 22 -11.15 -3.24 -26.28
N PRO A 23 -10.39 -2.79 -27.30
CA PRO A 23 -10.99 -2.21 -28.51
C PRO A 23 -11.83 -3.29 -29.22
N SER A 24 -13.00 -2.92 -29.73
CA SER A 24 -13.92 -3.90 -30.35
C SER A 24 -13.35 -4.55 -31.62
N ILE A 25 -12.27 -3.99 -32.18
CA ILE A 25 -11.58 -4.52 -33.36
C ILE A 25 -10.10 -4.70 -33.02
N THR A 26 -9.64 -5.95 -32.97
CA THR A 26 -8.22 -6.30 -32.72
C THR A 26 -7.45 -6.70 -33.98
N PHE A 27 -8.15 -6.89 -35.11
CA PHE A 27 -7.55 -7.30 -36.38
C PHE A 27 -8.35 -6.78 -37.58
N ILE A 28 -7.65 -6.28 -38.60
CA ILE A 28 -8.21 -5.86 -39.89
C ILE A 28 -7.42 -6.56 -41.01
N ALA A 29 -8.06 -7.49 -41.71
CA ALA A 29 -7.45 -8.19 -42.83
C ALA A 29 -7.09 -7.22 -43.96
N SER A 30 -5.90 -7.34 -44.52
CA SER A 30 -5.48 -6.54 -45.68
C SER A 30 -4.36 -7.26 -46.43
N ALA A 31 -4.52 -7.40 -47.74
CA ALA A 31 -3.60 -8.18 -48.57
C ALA A 31 -2.23 -7.49 -48.78
N ALA A 32 -2.19 -6.17 -48.62
CA ALA A 32 -0.99 -5.35 -48.79
C ALA A 32 -1.01 -4.16 -47.82
N PHE A 33 0.16 -3.58 -47.56
CA PHE A 33 0.28 -2.39 -46.71
C PHE A 33 -0.44 -1.19 -47.37
N ALA A 34 -1.53 -0.73 -46.75
CA ALA A 34 -2.36 0.37 -47.20
C ALA A 34 -2.09 1.68 -46.42
N GLY A 35 -0.87 1.84 -45.88
CA GLY A 35 -0.48 3.00 -45.07
C GLY A 35 -0.51 2.77 -43.56
N LYS A 36 -0.01 3.74 -42.79
CA LYS A 36 0.02 3.68 -41.31
C LYS A 36 -1.39 3.91 -40.77
N LYS A 37 -1.90 2.96 -39.99
CA LYS A 37 -3.17 3.11 -39.25
C LYS A 37 -2.86 3.41 -37.79
N GLU A 38 -3.62 4.34 -37.22
CA GLU A 38 -3.46 4.74 -35.82
C GLU A 38 -3.73 3.53 -34.91
N ASP A 39 -2.83 3.23 -33.99
CA ASP A 39 -2.90 2.12 -33.02
C ASP A 39 -2.84 0.68 -33.58
N PHE A 40 -2.58 0.52 -34.89
CA PHE A 40 -2.45 -0.79 -35.53
C PHE A 40 -1.11 -0.97 -36.26
N LYS A 41 -0.52 -2.16 -36.11
CA LYS A 41 0.70 -2.59 -36.79
C LYS A 41 0.39 -3.61 -37.89
N PHE A 42 0.87 -3.36 -39.11
CA PHE A 42 0.71 -4.31 -40.21
C PHE A 42 1.74 -5.44 -40.10
N GLN A 43 1.26 -6.68 -40.01
CA GLN A 43 2.11 -7.87 -39.91
C GLN A 43 1.39 -9.14 -40.39
N LYS A 44 2.15 -10.22 -40.59
CA LYS A 44 1.60 -11.57 -40.82
C LYS A 44 1.46 -12.27 -39.47
N GLY A 45 0.24 -12.35 -38.95
CA GLY A 45 -0.06 -13.00 -37.68
C GLY A 45 -0.89 -14.27 -37.85
N SER A 46 -1.44 -14.78 -36.74
CA SER A 46 -2.22 -16.02 -36.69
C SER A 46 -3.54 -15.98 -37.47
N ARG A 47 -4.10 -14.79 -37.71
CA ARG A 47 -5.35 -14.57 -38.48
C ARG A 47 -5.10 -14.18 -39.94
N GLY A 48 -3.86 -14.30 -40.41
CA GLY A 48 -3.44 -13.93 -41.76
C GLY A 48 -2.70 -12.59 -41.82
N ILE A 49 -2.51 -12.08 -43.04
CA ILE A 49 -1.81 -10.82 -43.30
C ILE A 49 -2.81 -9.67 -43.09
N GLY A 50 -2.41 -8.68 -42.28
CA GLY A 50 -3.27 -7.53 -42.00
C GLY A 50 -2.75 -6.67 -40.86
N TYR A 51 -3.61 -5.77 -40.40
CA TYR A 51 -3.33 -4.84 -39.30
C TYR A 51 -3.77 -5.46 -37.98
N TYR A 52 -2.84 -5.59 -37.04
CA TYR A 52 -3.06 -6.10 -35.68
C TYR A 52 -2.96 -4.95 -34.68
N TYR A 53 -3.87 -4.93 -33.70
CA TYR A 53 -3.85 -3.91 -32.66
C TYR A 53 -2.60 -4.05 -31.79
N ASP A 54 -1.80 -3.00 -31.70
CA ASP A 54 -0.51 -3.02 -31.00
C ASP A 54 -0.66 -2.38 -29.61
N ARG A 55 -1.07 -3.20 -28.63
CA ARG A 55 -1.31 -2.75 -27.25
C ARG A 55 -0.07 -2.10 -26.62
N VAL A 56 1.13 -2.51 -27.03
CA VAL A 56 2.38 -1.97 -26.50
C VAL A 56 2.56 -0.52 -26.96
N GLN A 57 2.43 -0.25 -28.25
CA GLN A 57 2.51 1.13 -28.77
C GLN A 57 1.44 2.07 -28.20
N VAL A 58 0.21 1.56 -27.99
CA VAL A 58 -0.88 2.37 -27.44
C VAL A 58 -0.62 2.75 -25.99
N ASN A 59 -0.14 1.81 -25.18
CA ASN A 59 0.19 2.07 -23.78
C ASN A 59 1.39 3.01 -23.66
N GLU A 60 2.45 2.81 -24.46
CA GLU A 60 3.59 3.72 -24.51
C GLU A 60 3.19 5.16 -24.92
N LYS A 61 2.24 5.31 -25.85
CA LYS A 61 1.72 6.62 -26.27
C LYS A 61 0.90 7.28 -25.16
N LYS A 62 0.11 6.52 -24.40
CA LYS A 62 -0.64 7.00 -23.23
C LYS A 62 0.29 7.42 -22.09
N GLU A 63 1.31 6.62 -21.78
CA GLU A 63 2.30 6.92 -20.75
C GLU A 63 3.12 8.18 -21.08
N ARG A 64 3.51 8.37 -22.35
CA ARG A 64 4.18 9.60 -22.79
C ARG A 64 3.29 10.84 -22.68
N ALA A 65 2.03 10.75 -23.09
CA ALA A 65 1.08 11.86 -22.96
C ALA A 65 0.84 12.24 -21.49
N GLN A 66 0.77 11.25 -20.60
CA GLN A 66 0.59 11.47 -19.17
C GLN A 66 1.85 12.05 -18.50
N ALA A 67 3.04 11.65 -18.95
CA ALA A 67 4.31 12.24 -18.51
C ALA A 67 4.45 13.71 -18.96
N GLU A 68 4.05 14.05 -20.18
CA GLU A 68 4.04 15.42 -20.69
C GLU A 68 3.04 16.32 -19.92
N GLU A 69 1.87 15.79 -19.56
CA GLU A 69 0.88 16.51 -18.75
C GLU A 69 1.39 16.76 -17.33
N ASN A 70 2.04 15.78 -16.71
CA ASN A 70 2.62 15.91 -15.37
C ASN A 70 3.76 16.94 -15.34
N ASN A 71 4.63 16.93 -16.35
CA ASN A 71 5.73 17.89 -16.48
C ASN A 71 5.21 19.33 -16.72
N ALA A 72 4.12 19.49 -17.48
CA ALA A 72 3.46 20.79 -17.65
C ALA A 72 2.84 21.33 -16.35
N LYS A 73 2.27 20.45 -15.50
CA LYS A 73 1.73 20.81 -14.18
C LYS A 73 2.85 21.19 -13.20
N GLU A 74 3.96 20.48 -13.23
CA GLU A 74 5.13 20.76 -12.40
C GLU A 74 5.79 22.11 -12.78
N ALA A 75 5.92 22.41 -14.08
CA ALA A 75 6.39 23.69 -14.57
C ALA A 75 5.46 24.88 -14.25
N ALA A 76 4.15 24.63 -14.09
CA ALA A 76 3.18 25.64 -13.66
C ALA A 76 3.26 25.90 -12.13
N ALA A 77 3.54 24.86 -11.34
CA ALA A 77 3.75 24.98 -9.89
C ALA A 77 5.03 25.75 -9.55
N ASP A 78 6.12 25.54 -10.31
CA ASP A 78 7.39 26.25 -10.11
C ASP A 78 7.29 27.75 -10.46
N LYS A 79 6.48 28.11 -11.46
CA LYS A 79 6.17 29.52 -11.78
C LYS A 79 5.32 30.22 -10.73
N LYS A 80 4.53 29.49 -9.94
CA LYS A 80 3.77 30.06 -8.81
C LYS A 80 4.70 30.35 -7.64
N ARG A 81 5.64 29.44 -7.33
CA ARG A 81 6.65 29.62 -6.27
C ARG A 81 7.61 30.80 -6.53
N LYS A 82 7.87 31.13 -7.79
CA LYS A 82 8.78 32.23 -8.18
C LYS A 82 8.13 33.62 -8.22
N ARG A 83 6.82 33.73 -7.99
CA ARG A 83 6.10 35.02 -7.89
C ARG A 83 5.92 35.50 -6.45
N ASP A 84 6.01 34.62 -5.46
CA ASP A 84 5.85 34.96 -4.04
C ASP A 84 7.18 35.40 -3.36
N SER A 85 8.26 35.61 -4.12
CA SER A 85 9.58 35.97 -3.59
C SER A 85 10.02 37.42 -3.86
N ASP A 86 9.13 38.28 -4.35
CA ASP A 86 9.45 39.66 -4.73
C ASP A 86 8.32 40.60 -4.31
N ASP A 87 8.08 40.70 -3.01
CA ASP A 87 7.40 41.82 -2.33
C ASP A 87 7.77 41.74 -0.84
N ASN A 88 9.00 42.19 -0.52
CA ASN A 88 9.35 42.63 0.83
C ASN A 88 9.18 44.15 0.85
N ASP A 89 7.98 44.60 1.18
CA ASP A 89 7.77 45.91 1.79
C ASP A 89 7.01 45.69 3.11
N GLU A 90 7.50 46.41 4.11
CA GLU A 90 7.17 46.38 5.53
C GLU A 90 5.65 46.47 5.78
N ASP A 91 5.12 45.67 6.71
CA ASP A 91 4.26 46.13 7.82
C ASP A 91 3.71 44.96 8.66
N GLU A 92 3.51 45.25 9.94
CA GLU A 92 3.02 44.40 11.03
C GLU A 92 1.82 43.52 10.64
N ASP A 93 1.89 42.19 10.87
CA ASP A 93 0.77 41.34 11.33
C ASP A 93 1.12 39.84 11.35
N GLY A 94 1.90 39.42 12.37
CA GLY A 94 2.29 38.03 12.62
C GLY A 94 1.17 37.09 13.13
N LYS A 95 -0.11 37.42 12.94
CA LYS A 95 -1.24 36.57 13.35
C LYS A 95 -1.94 35.87 12.18
N GLY A 96 -2.01 36.49 11.01
CA GLY A 96 -2.73 35.92 9.87
C GLY A 96 -2.04 34.73 9.19
N SER A 97 -0.71 34.63 9.27
CA SER A 97 0.04 33.50 8.67
C SER A 97 0.00 32.24 9.52
N ILE A 98 -0.14 32.35 10.85
CA ILE A 98 -0.35 31.19 11.72
C ILE A 98 -1.77 30.66 11.53
N GLU A 99 -2.75 31.56 11.42
CA GLU A 99 -4.16 31.19 11.22
C GLU A 99 -4.37 30.50 9.85
N LYS A 100 -3.70 30.94 8.78
CA LYS A 100 -3.73 30.24 7.49
C LYS A 100 -3.00 28.90 7.48
N LEU A 101 -1.91 28.75 8.26
CA LEU A 101 -1.23 27.46 8.41
C LEU A 101 -2.05 26.48 9.27
N LEU A 102 -2.84 26.98 10.23
CA LEU A 102 -3.81 26.19 11.00
C LEU A 102 -5.01 25.81 10.13
N ASP A 103 -5.53 26.72 9.31
CA ASP A 103 -6.63 26.45 8.37
C ASP A 103 -6.22 25.48 7.24
N ASP A 104 -4.98 25.55 6.73
CA ASP A 104 -4.47 24.59 5.73
C ASP A 104 -4.19 23.20 6.35
N ALA A 105 -3.82 23.14 7.64
CA ALA A 105 -3.73 21.91 8.41
C ALA A 105 -5.11 21.32 8.75
N GLU A 106 -6.14 22.15 8.95
CA GLU A 106 -7.54 21.73 9.08
C GLU A 106 -8.15 21.31 7.73
N ALA A 107 -7.72 21.92 6.62
CA ALA A 107 -8.16 21.58 5.26
C ALA A 107 -7.48 20.32 4.69
N THR A 108 -6.33 19.94 5.23
CA THR A 108 -5.86 18.54 5.22
C THR A 108 -6.58 17.80 6.34
N GLY A 109 -7.91 17.74 6.23
CA GLY A 109 -8.75 17.02 7.18
C GLY A 109 -8.10 15.67 7.43
N VAL A 110 -7.72 15.43 8.69
CA VAL A 110 -7.22 14.15 9.19
C VAL A 110 -8.06 13.10 8.49
N VAL A 111 -7.48 12.40 7.51
CA VAL A 111 -8.21 11.38 6.77
C VAL A 111 -8.43 10.31 7.81
N GLN A 112 -9.57 10.39 8.49
CA GLN A 112 -9.96 9.43 9.50
C GLN A 112 -9.93 8.08 8.79
N LEU A 113 -9.14 7.17 9.35
CA LEU A 113 -9.04 5.82 8.82
C LEU A 113 -10.45 5.24 8.86
N ASP A 114 -10.94 4.80 7.71
CA ASP A 114 -12.24 4.16 7.58
C ASP A 114 -12.07 2.67 7.28
N GLN A 115 -13.14 1.89 7.42
CA GLN A 115 -13.06 0.44 7.19
C GLN A 115 -12.59 0.07 5.77
N PHE A 116 -12.86 0.91 4.77
CA PHE A 116 -12.47 0.66 3.39
C PHE A 116 -10.99 0.96 3.15
N SER A 117 -10.49 2.10 3.61
CA SER A 117 -9.07 2.48 3.56
C SER A 117 -8.23 1.52 4.39
N LEU A 118 -8.67 1.11 5.58
CA LEU A 118 -7.97 0.08 6.37
C LEU A 118 -7.85 -1.23 5.58
N LYS A 119 -8.91 -1.71 4.94
CA LYS A 119 -8.82 -2.94 4.11
C LYS A 119 -7.85 -2.80 2.94
N GLN A 120 -7.77 -1.61 2.34
CA GLN A 120 -6.78 -1.36 1.27
C GLN A 120 -5.36 -1.33 1.83
N LEU A 121 -5.15 -0.69 2.98
CA LEU A 121 -3.88 -0.63 3.69
C LEU A 121 -3.40 -2.04 4.08
N LEU A 122 -4.26 -2.85 4.69
CA LEU A 122 -3.97 -4.25 5.02
C LEU A 122 -3.65 -5.09 3.77
N LEU A 123 -4.38 -4.91 2.67
CA LEU A 123 -4.07 -5.60 1.42
C LEU A 123 -2.72 -5.19 0.83
N SER A 124 -2.35 -3.92 0.97
CA SER A 124 -1.05 -3.41 0.54
C SER A 124 0.09 -3.95 1.42
N PHE A 125 -0.12 -4.00 2.73
CA PHE A 125 0.77 -4.66 3.70
C PHE A 125 1.05 -6.13 3.36
N GLU A 126 0.00 -6.92 3.11
CA GLU A 126 0.17 -8.33 2.70
C GLU A 126 0.98 -8.48 1.40
N LYS A 127 0.74 -7.59 0.43
CA LYS A 127 1.52 -7.60 -0.83
C LYS A 127 2.98 -7.29 -0.59
N LYS A 128 3.29 -6.35 0.32
CA LYS A 128 4.67 -5.96 0.66
C LYS A 128 5.39 -7.06 1.44
N ILE A 129 4.72 -7.73 2.39
CA ILE A 129 5.24 -8.93 3.04
C ILE A 129 5.59 -9.98 1.99
N THR A 130 4.65 -10.30 1.11
CA THR A 130 4.85 -11.34 0.07
C THR A 130 5.98 -10.95 -0.88
N LYS A 131 6.05 -9.68 -1.32
CA LYS A 131 7.12 -9.17 -2.20
C LYS A 131 8.48 -9.28 -1.53
N ASN A 132 8.58 -8.88 -0.27
CA ASN A 132 9.80 -8.97 0.51
C ASN A 132 10.27 -10.44 0.65
N GLN A 133 9.37 -11.33 1.09
CA GLN A 133 9.66 -12.76 1.22
C GLN A 133 10.13 -13.38 -0.11
N MET A 134 9.45 -13.07 -1.22
CA MET A 134 9.87 -13.55 -2.54
C MET A 134 11.27 -13.05 -2.93
N ASN A 135 11.61 -11.80 -2.61
CA ASN A 135 12.93 -11.25 -2.89
C ASN A 135 14.00 -11.89 -2.01
N ARG A 136 13.73 -12.09 -0.71
CA ARG A 136 14.62 -12.84 0.21
C ARG A 136 14.85 -14.27 -0.27
N MET A 137 13.82 -14.95 -0.76
CA MET A 137 13.95 -16.30 -1.34
C MET A 137 14.77 -16.31 -2.63
N LYS A 138 14.62 -15.30 -3.49
CA LYS A 138 15.35 -15.22 -4.78
C LYS A 138 16.81 -14.79 -4.61
N PHE A 139 17.10 -13.97 -3.61
CA PHE A 139 18.38 -13.30 -3.41
C PHE A 139 18.90 -13.51 -1.99
N ALA A 140 18.80 -14.73 -1.46
CA ALA A 140 19.12 -15.05 -0.07
C ALA A 140 20.52 -14.59 0.39
N ASP A 141 21.52 -14.72 -0.49
CA ASP A 141 22.91 -14.34 -0.20
C ASP A 141 23.25 -12.90 -0.60
N GLU A 142 22.27 -12.12 -1.10
CA GLU A 142 22.48 -10.76 -1.60
C GLU A 142 21.53 -9.74 -0.93
N PRO A 143 21.79 -9.33 0.33
CA PRO A 143 20.93 -8.41 1.08
C PRO A 143 20.58 -7.11 0.35
N ASN A 144 21.54 -6.55 -0.39
CA ASN A 144 21.36 -5.33 -1.17
C ASN A 144 20.21 -5.42 -2.20
N LYS A 145 19.85 -6.62 -2.66
CA LYS A 145 18.79 -6.80 -3.68
C LYS A 145 17.38 -6.82 -3.12
N PHE A 146 17.20 -7.06 -1.82
CA PHE A 146 15.88 -7.03 -1.17
C PHE A 146 15.71 -5.87 -0.19
N MET A 147 16.75 -5.05 0.02
CA MET A 147 16.72 -3.85 0.86
C MET A 147 15.60 -2.87 0.49
N GLU A 148 15.37 -2.61 -0.81
CA GLU A 148 14.27 -1.73 -1.23
C GLU A 148 12.91 -2.28 -0.80
N SER A 149 12.69 -3.59 -0.92
CA SER A 149 11.45 -4.22 -0.44
C SER A 149 11.37 -4.31 1.09
N GLU A 150 12.48 -4.23 1.83
CA GLU A 150 12.45 -4.08 3.30
C GLU A 150 12.02 -2.67 3.70
N LEU A 151 12.58 -1.65 3.06
CA LEU A 151 12.19 -0.26 3.30
C LEU A 151 10.72 -0.01 2.96
N GLU A 152 10.24 -0.56 1.86
CA GLU A 152 8.81 -0.49 1.49
C GLU A 152 7.91 -1.16 2.52
N LEU A 153 8.31 -2.32 3.07
CA LEU A 153 7.56 -3.05 4.10
C LEU A 153 7.58 -2.28 5.42
N HIS A 154 8.74 -1.81 5.86
CA HIS A 154 8.88 -0.98 7.06
C HIS A 154 8.00 0.27 6.96
N ALA A 155 8.02 0.98 5.82
CA ALA A 155 7.16 2.14 5.60
C ALA A 155 5.67 1.80 5.71
N GLU A 156 5.24 0.63 5.21
CA GLU A 156 3.84 0.22 5.37
C GLU A 156 3.46 -0.10 6.81
N ILE A 157 4.38 -0.65 7.60
CA ILE A 157 4.17 -0.87 9.04
C ILE A 157 3.96 0.48 9.73
N GLN A 158 4.73 1.51 9.36
CA GLN A 158 4.56 2.87 9.88
C GLN A 158 3.19 3.45 9.52
N GLU A 159 2.71 3.26 8.27
CA GLU A 159 1.35 3.69 7.89
C GLU A 159 0.26 2.95 8.70
N LEU A 160 0.50 1.70 9.11
CA LEU A 160 -0.43 0.95 9.95
C LEU A 160 -0.60 1.53 11.36
N TYR A 161 0.33 2.35 11.87
CA TYR A 161 0.15 3.02 13.17
C TYR A 161 -1.11 3.88 13.24
N ALA A 162 -1.59 4.37 12.10
CA ALA A 162 -2.87 5.09 12.04
C ALA A 162 -4.05 4.29 12.61
N VAL A 163 -3.99 2.94 12.59
CA VAL A 163 -5.05 2.10 13.16
C VAL A 163 -5.10 2.17 14.69
N ALA A 164 -3.97 2.42 15.36
CA ALA A 164 -3.91 2.48 16.82
C ALA A 164 -4.77 3.63 17.38
N ALA A 165 -4.95 4.71 16.61
CA ALA A 165 -5.83 5.81 16.93
C ALA A 165 -7.33 5.54 16.68
N SER A 166 -7.70 4.35 16.19
CA SER A 166 -9.08 3.98 15.85
C SER A 166 -9.41 2.53 16.24
N PRO A 167 -9.51 2.21 17.56
CA PRO A 167 -9.80 0.87 18.07
C PRO A 167 -11.08 0.21 17.53
N GLU A 168 -12.08 1.01 17.15
CA GLU A 168 -13.32 0.56 16.51
C GLU A 168 -13.07 -0.22 15.20
N LEU A 169 -11.87 -0.13 14.63
CA LEU A 169 -11.47 -0.84 13.43
C LEU A 169 -10.71 -2.15 13.70
N TYR A 170 -10.32 -2.43 14.94
CA TYR A 170 -9.61 -3.66 15.31
C TYR A 170 -10.36 -4.94 14.93
N PRO A 171 -11.69 -5.03 15.05
CA PRO A 171 -12.43 -6.20 14.57
C PRO A 171 -12.23 -6.45 13.06
N VAL A 172 -12.09 -5.40 12.26
CA VAL A 172 -11.81 -5.51 10.81
C VAL A 172 -10.39 -6.02 10.57
N LEU A 173 -9.41 -5.53 11.34
CA LEU A 173 -8.03 -5.98 11.30
C LEU A 173 -7.92 -7.48 11.62
N VAL A 174 -8.60 -7.93 12.68
CA VAL A 174 -8.65 -9.33 13.09
C VAL A 174 -9.31 -10.20 12.02
N GLN A 175 -10.45 -9.77 11.45
CA GLN A 175 -11.14 -10.50 10.38
C GLN A 175 -10.29 -10.63 9.11
N ALA A 176 -9.44 -9.66 8.82
CA ALA A 176 -8.50 -9.73 7.70
C ALA A 176 -7.31 -10.68 7.96
N GLY A 177 -7.15 -11.18 9.19
CA GLY A 177 -6.04 -12.05 9.59
C GLY A 177 -4.73 -11.30 9.84
N ALA A 178 -4.76 -9.97 9.87
CA ALA A 178 -3.57 -9.14 9.91
C ALA A 178 -2.75 -9.28 11.22
N VAL A 179 -3.38 -9.72 12.31
CA VAL A 179 -2.68 -10.02 13.58
C VAL A 179 -1.54 -11.03 13.36
N ASN A 180 -1.79 -12.10 12.59
CA ASN A 180 -0.76 -13.09 12.29
C ASN A 180 0.37 -12.51 11.43
N SER A 181 0.02 -11.62 10.50
CA SER A 181 0.98 -10.97 9.60
C SER A 181 1.88 -9.99 10.36
N ILE A 182 1.31 -9.21 11.29
CA ILE A 182 2.06 -8.34 12.21
C ILE A 182 3.00 -9.19 13.09
N LEU A 183 2.49 -10.29 13.67
CA LEU A 183 3.32 -11.21 14.47
C LEU A 183 4.43 -11.87 13.63
N GLY A 184 4.18 -12.14 12.35
CA GLY A 184 5.22 -12.57 11.41
C GLY A 184 6.34 -11.54 11.29
N CYS A 185 6.00 -10.25 11.24
CA CYS A 185 6.97 -9.15 11.24
C CYS A 185 7.76 -9.03 12.55
N VAL A 186 7.17 -9.34 13.72
CA VAL A 186 7.89 -9.37 15.01
C VAL A 186 9.07 -10.34 14.99
N THR A 187 8.94 -11.47 14.30
CA THR A 187 10.02 -12.47 14.18
C THR A 187 10.93 -12.26 12.96
N HIS A 188 10.80 -11.13 12.26
CA HIS A 188 11.50 -10.89 11.00
C HIS A 188 13.01 -10.73 11.18
N GLU A 189 13.84 -11.35 10.32
CA GLU A 189 15.31 -11.37 10.47
C GLU A 189 15.96 -9.97 10.57
N ASN A 190 15.46 -8.99 9.80
CA ASN A 190 15.83 -7.58 9.98
C ASN A 190 15.15 -7.01 11.24
N THR A 191 15.96 -6.55 12.19
CA THR A 191 15.53 -6.02 13.49
C THR A 191 14.69 -4.75 13.37
N ASP A 192 14.94 -3.88 12.40
CA ASP A 192 14.17 -2.64 12.19
C ASP A 192 12.69 -2.94 11.94
N ILE A 193 12.41 -3.94 11.11
CA ILE A 193 11.04 -4.40 10.82
C ILE A 193 10.39 -4.98 12.08
N SER A 194 11.15 -5.73 12.89
CA SER A 194 10.61 -6.30 14.11
C SER A 194 10.32 -5.25 15.18
N ILE A 195 11.19 -4.26 15.33
CA ILE A 195 11.02 -3.16 16.28
C ILE A 195 9.81 -2.32 15.87
N ALA A 196 9.67 -2.00 14.58
CA ALA A 196 8.49 -1.31 14.07
C ALA A 196 7.18 -2.09 14.32
N ALA A 197 7.20 -3.42 14.17
CA ALA A 197 6.03 -4.25 14.45
C ALA A 197 5.71 -4.32 15.96
N VAL A 198 6.72 -4.39 16.82
CA VAL A 198 6.54 -4.34 18.29
C VAL A 198 5.99 -2.99 18.72
N GLY A 199 6.53 -1.89 18.20
CA GLY A 199 6.02 -0.55 18.48
C GLY A 199 4.56 -0.39 18.04
N LEU A 200 4.16 -0.92 16.87
CA LEU A 200 2.76 -0.93 16.46
C LEU A 200 1.87 -1.68 17.47
N LEU A 201 2.31 -2.85 17.94
CA LEU A 201 1.57 -3.61 18.94
C LEU A 201 1.46 -2.84 20.27
N GLN A 202 2.51 -2.15 20.70
CA GLN A 202 2.51 -1.33 21.91
C GLN A 202 1.52 -0.18 21.79
N GLU A 203 1.55 0.59 20.70
CA GLU A 203 0.58 1.68 20.44
C GLU A 203 -0.86 1.16 20.40
N MET A 204 -1.08 0.01 19.74
CA MET A 204 -2.40 -0.60 19.68
C MET A 204 -2.91 -1.10 21.04
N THR A 205 -2.00 -1.34 21.99
CA THR A 205 -2.31 -1.87 23.32
C THR A 205 -2.07 -0.88 24.45
N GLU A 206 -1.98 0.41 24.15
CA GLU A 206 -1.88 1.44 25.18
C GLU A 206 -3.08 1.40 26.14
N VAL A 207 -2.78 1.70 27.41
CA VAL A 207 -3.77 1.63 28.50
C VAL A 207 -4.96 2.54 28.24
N ASP A 208 -4.72 3.74 27.73
CA ASP A 208 -5.79 4.72 27.44
C ASP A 208 -6.67 4.23 26.28
N THR A 209 -6.06 3.70 25.22
CA THR A 209 -6.72 3.10 24.07
C THR A 209 -7.62 1.91 24.47
N ILE A 210 -7.13 1.02 25.32
CA ILE A 210 -7.90 -0.17 25.75
C ILE A 210 -8.97 0.20 26.78
N SER A 211 -8.69 1.09 27.73
CA SER A 211 -9.59 1.34 28.86
C SER A 211 -10.90 2.00 28.44
N ASP A 212 -10.86 2.86 27.42
CA ASP A 212 -12.03 3.61 26.95
C ASP A 212 -12.84 2.84 25.89
N GLN A 213 -12.23 1.88 25.18
CA GLN A 213 -12.81 1.16 24.05
C GLN A 213 -12.63 -0.37 24.15
N LEU A 214 -12.74 -0.91 25.37
CA LEU A 214 -12.44 -2.31 25.66
C LEU A 214 -13.22 -3.30 24.76
N ASP A 215 -14.52 -3.06 24.53
CA ASP A 215 -15.36 -3.93 23.70
C ASP A 215 -14.87 -4.03 22.24
N ASP A 216 -14.28 -2.95 21.72
CA ASP A 216 -13.72 -2.90 20.36
C ASP A 216 -12.30 -3.49 20.30
N ALA A 217 -11.54 -3.39 21.40
CA ALA A 217 -10.18 -3.89 21.52
C ALA A 217 -10.09 -5.39 21.89
N GLU A 218 -11.08 -5.93 22.58
CA GLU A 218 -11.13 -7.33 23.04
C GLU A 218 -10.88 -8.35 21.91
N PRO A 219 -11.49 -8.24 20.71
CA PRO A 219 -11.23 -9.18 19.61
C PRO A 219 -9.76 -9.22 19.17
N PHE A 220 -9.06 -8.09 19.25
CA PHE A 220 -7.64 -8.03 18.93
C PHE A 220 -6.80 -8.72 20.01
N ILE A 221 -7.08 -8.46 21.28
CA ILE A 221 -6.38 -9.11 22.40
C ILE A 221 -6.58 -10.63 22.36
N GLU A 222 -7.81 -11.09 22.13
CA GLU A 222 -8.11 -12.52 21.98
C GLU A 222 -7.34 -13.15 20.82
N ALA A 223 -7.33 -12.50 19.65
CA ALA A 223 -6.61 -12.99 18.48
C ALA A 223 -5.09 -13.03 18.70
N PHE A 224 -4.53 -12.01 19.36
CA PHE A 224 -3.12 -11.94 19.70
C PHE A 224 -2.70 -13.06 20.68
N LEU A 225 -3.50 -13.31 21.72
CA LEU A 225 -3.25 -14.41 22.65
C LEU A 225 -3.40 -15.77 21.99
N ALA A 226 -4.41 -15.95 21.13
CA ALA A 226 -4.62 -17.18 20.37
C ALA A 226 -3.46 -17.49 19.42
N ALA A 227 -2.79 -16.45 18.90
CA ALA A 227 -1.61 -16.56 18.05
C ALA A 227 -0.29 -16.68 18.81
N GLN A 228 -0.32 -16.89 20.14
CA GLN A 228 0.87 -16.99 21.00
C GLN A 228 1.75 -15.72 20.93
N GLY A 229 1.15 -14.54 20.75
CA GLY A 229 1.89 -13.30 20.51
C GLY A 229 2.94 -12.98 21.58
N LEU A 230 2.63 -13.21 22.86
CA LEU A 230 3.59 -13.02 23.96
C LEU A 230 4.84 -13.90 23.83
N GLU A 231 4.68 -15.14 23.36
CA GLU A 231 5.81 -16.05 23.17
C GLU A 231 6.72 -15.55 22.05
N LEU A 232 6.14 -15.08 20.94
CA LEU A 232 6.88 -14.53 19.81
C LEU A 232 7.64 -13.24 20.19
N ILE A 233 7.02 -12.39 21.01
CA ILE A 233 7.67 -11.17 21.54
C ILE A 233 8.86 -11.53 22.44
N VAL A 234 8.70 -12.49 23.36
CA VAL A 234 9.80 -12.93 24.23
C VAL A 234 10.92 -13.59 23.43
N GLN A 235 10.60 -14.35 22.39
CA GLN A 235 11.61 -14.87 21.47
C GLN A 235 12.35 -13.74 20.75
N ASN A 236 11.65 -12.69 20.32
CA ASN A 236 12.25 -11.52 19.70
C ASN A 236 13.22 -10.80 20.65
N LEU A 237 12.90 -10.64 21.93
CA LEU A 237 13.82 -10.01 22.90
C LEU A 237 15.19 -10.69 22.97
N SER A 238 15.25 -12.00 22.78
CA SER A 238 16.51 -12.76 22.92
C SER A 238 17.57 -12.44 21.86
N ARG A 239 17.19 -11.78 20.75
CA ARG A 239 18.11 -11.45 19.65
C ARG A 239 18.46 -9.97 19.53
N LEU A 240 17.79 -9.09 20.28
CA LEU A 240 18.06 -7.65 20.28
C LEU A 240 19.34 -7.34 21.08
N ASP A 241 20.20 -6.47 20.57
CA ASP A 241 21.43 -6.04 21.25
C ASP A 241 21.26 -4.65 21.87
N GLU A 242 21.08 -4.57 23.19
CA GLU A 242 20.93 -3.31 23.94
C GLU A 242 22.12 -2.32 23.82
N ARG A 243 23.23 -2.73 23.21
CA ARG A 243 24.32 -1.80 22.86
C ARG A 243 24.00 -0.93 21.65
N ASN A 244 23.10 -1.39 20.79
CA ASN A 244 22.52 -0.58 19.73
C ASN A 244 21.35 0.22 20.30
N GLU A 245 21.32 1.53 20.04
CA GLU A 245 20.29 2.41 20.57
C GLU A 245 18.89 2.05 20.04
N GLU A 246 18.81 1.64 18.76
CA GLU A 246 17.54 1.24 18.12
C GLU A 246 16.99 -0.06 18.72
N ASP A 247 17.83 -1.09 18.85
CA ASP A 247 17.47 -2.35 19.51
C ASP A 247 17.08 -2.13 20.98
N ALA A 248 17.81 -1.27 21.70
CA ALA A 248 17.49 -0.91 23.08
C ALA A 248 16.10 -0.26 23.19
N GLN A 249 15.71 0.58 22.22
CA GLN A 249 14.35 1.11 22.13
C GLN A 249 13.33 -0.01 21.90
N GLY A 250 13.63 -0.98 21.04
CA GLY A 250 12.77 -2.14 20.84
C GLY A 250 12.56 -2.97 22.10
N VAL A 251 13.61 -3.13 22.92
CA VAL A 251 13.50 -3.77 24.25
C VAL A 251 12.60 -2.94 25.17
N GLN A 252 12.75 -1.62 25.21
CA GLN A 252 11.90 -0.72 26.01
C GLN A 252 10.43 -0.78 25.58
N GLN A 253 10.14 -0.76 24.28
CA GLN A 253 8.77 -0.86 23.75
C GLN A 253 8.08 -2.19 24.09
N THR A 254 8.89 -3.24 24.31
CA THR A 254 8.37 -4.55 24.67
C THR A 254 7.93 -4.65 26.14
N LEU A 255 8.52 -3.85 27.03
CA LEU A 255 8.38 -3.94 28.49
C LEU A 255 7.28 -3.03 29.03
#